data_AF-A0A933J2I2-F1
#
_entry.id   AF-A0A933J2I2-F1
#
_cell.length_a   1.000
_cell.length_b   1.000
_cell.length_c   1.000
_cell.angle_alpha   90.00
_cell.angle_beta   90.00
_cell.angle_gamma   90.00
#
_symmetry.space_group_name_H-M   'P 1'
#
loop_
_entity.id
_entity.type
_entity.pdbx_description
1 polymer ?
#
loop_
_entity_poly.entity_id
_entity_poly.type
_entity_poly.pdbx_seq_one_letter_code
_entity_poly.pdbx_strand_id
1 'polypeptide(L)'
;MEISRREFLKYLGASAAALAMAGVPLDQIESALAASNSPAVIWLQGSACTGCSVSLLNAVNPTIDQVLLNTVSVKYHNNLMTAAGDLAVSAARSTQAAG
;
A
#
# COMPACT_ATOMS: atom_id res chain seq x y z
N MET A 1 2.61 -11.53 26.63
CA MET A 1 3.69 -12.16 25.86
C MET A 1 4.50 -11.03 25.24
N GLU A 2 5.69 -10.74 25.77
CA GLU A 2 6.54 -9.69 25.22
C GLU A 2 7.38 -10.29 24.09
N ILE A 3 7.09 -9.89 22.85
CA ILE A 3 7.87 -10.29 21.69
C ILE A 3 9.05 -9.31 21.57
N SER A 4 10.28 -9.83 21.59
CA SER A 4 11.46 -8.97 21.36
C SER A 4 11.53 -8.50 19.90
N ARG A 5 12.14 -7.34 19.64
CA ARG A 5 12.33 -6.82 18.26
C ARG A 5 12.95 -7.86 17.31
N ARG A 6 13.94 -8.62 17.78
CA ARG A 6 14.61 -9.66 16.99
C ARG A 6 13.65 -10.79 16.64
N GLU A 7 12.85 -11.22 17.61
CA GLU A 7 11.90 -12.31 17.45
C GLU A 7 10.76 -11.90 16.51
N PHE A 8 10.26 -10.67 16.63
CA PHE A 8 9.32 -10.08 15.70
C PHE A 8 9.85 -10.10 14.26
N LEU A 9 11.08 -9.64 14.03
CA LEU A 9 11.70 -9.65 12.70
C LEU A 9 11.89 -11.07 12.14
N LYS A 10 12.21 -12.05 13.00
CA LYS A 10 12.28 -13.46 12.60
C LYS A 10 10.91 -13.99 12.14
N TYR A 11 9.84 -13.66 12.87
CA TYR A 11 8.48 -14.07 12.48
C TYR A 11 8.04 -13.42 11.17
N LEU A 12 8.35 -12.13 10.96
CA LEU A 12 8.07 -11.47 9.68
C LEU A 12 8.84 -12.12 8.53
N GLY A 13 10.14 -12.36 8.71
CA GLY A 13 10.97 -13.00 7.67
C GLY A 13 10.49 -14.40 7.32
N ALA A 14 10.16 -15.22 8.33
CA ALA A 14 9.63 -16.56 8.13
C ALA A 14 8.28 -16.54 7.39
N SER A 15 7.39 -15.61 7.75
CA SER A 15 6.08 -15.47 7.12
C SER A 15 6.20 -15.02 5.67
N ALA A 16 7.06 -14.04 5.38
CA ALA A 16 7.33 -13.57 4.02
C ALA A 16 7.92 -14.68 3.14
N ALA A 17 8.83 -15.49 3.68
CA ALA A 17 9.39 -16.65 2.99
C ALA A 17 8.33 -17.71 2.69
N ALA A 18 7.45 -18.01 3.66
CA ALA A 18 6.35 -18.96 3.47
C ALA A 18 5.37 -18.52 2.37
N LEU A 19 5.20 -17.21 2.18
CA LEU A 19 4.38 -16.62 1.12
C LEU A 19 5.14 -16.38 -0.19
N ALA A 20 6.37 -16.88 -0.32
CA ALA A 20 7.23 -16.71 -1.50
C ALA A 20 7.46 -15.24 -1.91
N MET A 21 7.45 -14.31 -0.96
CA MET A 21 7.64 -12.86 -1.21
C MET A 21 9.11 -12.46 -1.43
N ALA A 22 10.02 -13.41 -1.65
CA ALA A 22 11.45 -13.14 -1.79
C ALA A 22 11.80 -12.31 -3.06
N GLY A 23 10.93 -12.29 -4.07
CA GLY A 23 11.14 -11.58 -5.34
C GLY A 23 10.63 -10.14 -5.40
N VAL A 24 10.23 -9.55 -4.27
CA VAL A 24 9.77 -8.15 -4.24
C VAL A 24 10.95 -7.21 -4.56
N PRO A 25 10.84 -6.33 -5.57
CA PRO A 25 11.93 -5.43 -5.98
C PRO A 25 12.03 -4.23 -5.02
N LEU A 26 12.65 -4.46 -3.86
CA LEU A 26 12.75 -3.46 -2.79
C LEU A 26 13.51 -2.19 -3.22
N ASP A 27 14.50 -2.34 -4.10
CA ASP A 27 15.30 -1.27 -4.69
C ASP A 27 14.45 -0.33 -5.55
N GLN A 28 13.59 -0.89 -6.40
CA GLN A 28 12.67 -0.10 -7.22
C GLN A 28 11.65 0.63 -6.34
N ILE A 29 11.13 -0.04 -5.32
CA ILE A 29 10.20 0.56 -4.36
C ILE A 29 10.87 1.73 -3.62
N GLU A 30 12.11 1.56 -3.16
CA GLU A 30 12.88 2.62 -2.49
C GLU A 30 13.05 3.83 -3.42
N SER A 31 13.49 3.61 -4.67
CA SER A 31 13.68 4.69 -5.64
C SER A 31 12.37 5.44 -5.95
N ALA A 32 11.25 4.72 -6.03
CA ALA A 32 9.94 5.29 -6.28
C ALA A 32 9.41 6.12 -5.09
N LEU A 33 9.72 5.71 -3.87
CA LEU A 33 9.37 6.43 -2.64
C LEU A 33 10.26 7.64 -2.38
N ALA A 34 11.50 7.63 -2.87
CA ALA A 34 12.45 8.74 -2.76
C ALA A 34 12.21 9.86 -3.78
N ALA A 35 11.37 9.62 -4.81
CA ALA A 35 11.06 10.61 -5.83
C ALA A 35 10.30 11.82 -5.23
N SER A 36 10.59 13.03 -5.73
CA SER A 36 10.01 14.28 -5.20
C SER A 36 8.51 14.45 -5.48
N ASN A 37 7.95 13.64 -6.37
CA ASN A 37 6.53 13.69 -6.71
C ASN A 37 5.78 12.61 -5.93
N SER A 38 4.59 12.92 -5.41
CA SER A 38 3.75 11.93 -4.72
C SER A 38 3.46 10.75 -5.66
N PRO A 39 3.97 9.54 -5.38
CA PRO A 39 3.83 8.42 -6.30
C PRO A 39 2.35 8.04 -6.47
N ALA A 40 1.98 7.70 -7.69
CA ALA A 40 0.63 7.22 -7.99
C ALA A 40 0.46 5.80 -7.45
N VAL A 41 -0.57 5.59 -6.63
CA VAL A 41 -0.82 4.30 -5.96
C VAL A 41 -2.14 3.71 -6.45
N ILE A 42 -2.09 2.46 -6.92
CA ILE A 42 -3.25 1.61 -7.18
C ILE A 42 -3.30 0.56 -6.06
N TRP A 43 -4.33 0.61 -5.23
CA TRP A 43 -4.53 -0.34 -4.14
C TRP A 43 -5.53 -1.42 -4.55
N LEU A 44 -5.03 -2.63 -4.79
CA LEU A 44 -5.87 -3.78 -5.16
C LEU A 44 -6.22 -4.62 -3.94
N GLN A 45 -7.51 -4.91 -3.77
CA GLN A 45 -8.00 -5.85 -2.76
C GLN A 45 -8.43 -7.14 -3.46
N GLY A 46 -7.72 -8.24 -3.15
CA GLY A 46 -8.10 -9.60 -3.53
C GLY A 46 -8.99 -10.24 -2.47
N SER A 47 -8.57 -11.37 -1.91
CA SER A 47 -9.24 -12.02 -0.77
C SER A 47 -8.95 -11.30 0.56
N ALA A 48 -9.40 -10.05 0.68
CA ALA A 48 -9.12 -9.18 1.81
C ALA A 48 -10.30 -9.11 2.80
N CYS A 49 -10.00 -8.94 4.09
CA CYS A 49 -10.98 -8.62 5.14
C CYS A 49 -11.08 -7.11 5.43
N THR A 50 -10.44 -6.26 4.61
CA THR A 50 -10.34 -4.80 4.77
C THR A 50 -9.54 -4.32 5.99
N GLY A 51 -9.09 -5.22 6.88
CA GLY A 51 -8.30 -4.87 8.07
C GLY A 51 -7.03 -4.06 7.76
N CYS A 52 -6.34 -4.36 6.65
CA CYS A 52 -5.16 -3.58 6.23
C CYS A 52 -5.51 -2.12 5.90
N SER A 53 -6.65 -1.89 5.24
CA SER A 53 -7.12 -0.53 4.95
C SER A 53 -7.51 0.19 6.24
N VAL A 54 -8.18 -0.48 7.18
CA VAL A 54 -8.50 0.10 8.50
C VAL A 54 -7.22 0.43 9.28
N SER A 55 -6.20 -0.43 9.24
CA SER A 55 -4.91 -0.16 9.86
C SER A 55 -4.24 1.08 9.27
N LEU A 56 -4.30 1.28 7.95
CA LEU A 56 -3.79 2.48 7.29
C LEU A 56 -4.55 3.73 7.73
N LEU A 57 -5.89 3.67 7.77
CA LEU A 57 -6.73 4.79 8.19
C LEU A 57 -6.50 5.21 9.65
N ASN A 58 -6.02 4.29 10.50
CA ASN A 58 -5.64 4.55 11.89
C ASN A 58 -4.17 4.96 12.06
N ALA A 59 -3.43 5.24 10.99
CA ALA A 59 -2.06 5.72 11.09
C ALA A 59 -1.97 7.07 11.83
N VAL A 60 -1.01 7.19 12.74
CA VAL A 60 -0.80 8.39 13.58
C VAL A 60 0.49 9.14 13.29
N ASN A 61 1.44 8.54 12.56
CA ASN A 61 2.69 9.19 12.20
C ASN A 61 3.30 8.56 10.92
N PRO A 62 3.10 9.15 9.74
CA PRO A 62 2.21 10.30 9.47
C PRO A 62 0.72 9.97 9.68
N THR A 63 -0.11 10.99 9.88
CA THR A 63 -1.58 10.83 9.95
C THR A 63 -2.16 10.56 8.56
N ILE A 64 -3.36 9.96 8.49
CA ILE A 64 -3.94 9.57 7.20
C ILE A 64 -4.16 10.73 6.22
N ASP A 65 -4.52 11.91 6.70
CA ASP A 65 -4.65 13.13 5.90
C ASP A 65 -3.31 13.55 5.29
N GLN A 66 -2.21 13.48 6.07
CA GLN A 66 -0.87 13.74 5.55
C GLN A 66 -0.47 12.72 4.49
N VAL A 67 -0.79 11.44 4.70
CA VAL A 67 -0.51 10.39 3.71
C VAL A 67 -1.23 10.66 2.40
N LEU A 68 -2.54 10.90 2.45
CA LEU A 68 -3.39 11.05 1.26
C LEU A 68 -3.19 12.39 0.53
N LEU A 69 -2.81 13.45 1.24
CA LEU A 69 -2.68 14.79 0.65
C LEU A 69 -1.24 15.13 0.27
N ASN A 70 -0.25 14.63 1.02
CA ASN A 70 1.14 15.09 0.91
C ASN A 70 2.13 13.96 0.56
N THR A 71 1.82 12.69 0.84
CA THR A 71 2.77 11.59 0.65
C THR A 71 2.52 10.82 -0.65
N VAL A 72 1.31 10.33 -0.87
CA VAL A 72 0.99 9.47 -2.02
C VAL A 72 -0.28 9.92 -2.73
N SER A 73 -0.36 9.71 -4.05
CA SER A 73 -1.57 9.97 -4.81
C SER A 73 -2.33 8.67 -5.05
N VAL A 74 -3.27 8.34 -4.15
CA VAL A 74 -4.10 7.13 -4.28
C VAL A 74 -5.11 7.33 -5.43
N LYS A 75 -4.87 6.65 -6.55
CA LYS A 75 -5.73 6.74 -7.75
C LYS A 75 -6.86 5.73 -7.74
N TYR A 76 -6.67 4.62 -7.04
CA TYR A 76 -7.68 3.56 -6.92
C TYR A 76 -7.58 2.90 -5.55
N HIS A 77 -8.70 2.86 -4.81
CA HIS A 77 -8.84 2.13 -3.57
C HIS A 77 -10.33 1.89 -3.30
N ASN A 78 -10.78 0.65 -3.30
CA ASN A 78 -12.20 0.26 -3.25
C ASN A 78 -13.01 0.95 -2.14
N ASN A 79 -12.43 1.15 -0.95
CA ASN A 79 -13.15 1.77 0.18
C ASN A 79 -13.07 3.30 0.27
N LEU A 80 -12.15 3.96 -0.44
CA LEU A 80 -11.84 5.39 -0.24
C LEU A 80 -12.20 6.25 -1.45
N MET A 81 -12.23 5.65 -2.63
CA MET A 81 -12.55 6.36 -3.86
C MET A 81 -14.04 6.73 -3.94
N THR A 82 -14.34 7.84 -4.60
CA THR A 82 -15.72 8.28 -4.85
C THR A 82 -16.36 7.59 -6.06
N ALA A 83 -15.55 7.20 -7.06
CA ALA A 83 -16.04 6.54 -8.27
C ALA A 83 -16.43 5.07 -8.01
N ALA A 84 -17.36 4.54 -8.81
CA ALA A 84 -17.80 3.15 -8.74
C ALA A 84 -17.99 2.55 -10.15
N GLY A 85 -18.11 1.23 -10.23
CA GLY A 85 -18.32 0.52 -11.51
C GLY A 85 -17.25 0.83 -12.55
N ASP A 86 -17.68 1.09 -13.79
CA ASP A 86 -16.77 1.31 -14.92
C ASP A 86 -15.87 2.54 -14.75
N LEU A 87 -16.35 3.58 -14.07
CA LEU A 87 -15.54 4.77 -13.77
C LEU A 87 -14.36 4.41 -12.86
N ALA A 88 -14.60 3.55 -11.87
CA ALA A 88 -13.56 3.08 -10.97
C ALA A 88 -12.50 2.28 -11.73
N VAL A 89 -12.95 1.36 -12.59
CA VAL A 89 -12.06 0.52 -13.41
C VAL A 89 -11.26 1.37 -14.40
N SER A 90 -11.88 2.37 -15.03
CA SER A 90 -11.21 3.29 -15.95
C SER A 90 -10.12 4.10 -15.24
N ALA A 91 -10.36 4.57 -14.01
CA ALA A 91 -9.35 5.27 -13.22
C ALA A 91 -8.11 4.41 -12.95
N ALA A 92 -8.31 3.14 -12.57
CA ALA A 92 -7.20 2.19 -12.39
C ALA A 92 -6.43 1.95 -13.69
N ARG A 93 -7.12 1.66 -14.79
CA ARG A 93 -6.50 1.37 -16.10
C ARG A 93 -5.74 2.56 -16.67
N SER A 94 -6.31 3.76 -16.59
CA SER A 94 -5.65 4.99 -17.04
C SER A 94 -4.39 5.30 -16.23
N THR A 95 -4.41 5.02 -14.92
CA THR A 95 -3.23 5.18 -14.05
C THR A 95 -2.15 4.16 -14.39
N GLN A 96 -2.53 2.90 -14.62
CA GLN A 96 -1.59 1.86 -15.04
C GLN A 96 -0.90 2.20 -16.37
N ALA A 97 -1.64 2.78 -17.32
CA ALA A 97 -1.09 3.13 -18.64
C ALA A 97 -0.17 4.37 -18.63
N ALA A 98 -0.25 5.19 -17.57
CA ALA A 98 0.51 6.43 -17.44
C ALA A 98 1.83 6.27 -16.67
N GLY A 99 2.02 5.13 -16.00
CA GLY A 99 3.25 4.76 -15.28
C GLY A 99 4.04 3.71 -16.03
#